data_AF-A0A8H7TIA7-F1
#
_entry.id   AF-A0A8H7TIA7-F1
#
_cell.length_a   1.000
_cell.length_b   1.000
_cell.length_c   1.000
_cell.angle_alpha   90.00
_cell.angle_beta   90.00
_cell.angle_gamma   90.00
#
_symmetry.space_group_name_H-M   'P 1'
#
loop_
_entity.id
_entity.type
_entity.pdbx_description
1 polymer ?
#
loop_
_entity_poly.entity_id
_entity_poly.type
_entity_poly.pdbx_seq_one_letter_code
_entity_poly.pdbx_strand_id
1 'polypeptide(L)'
;MTTIWSEALFEIVMVLSDQQLVTGTAMLATIIYLRNQGAITVYHYTMATDLAWFSSNTHLLSLVVRRGWLYEERKIAKRDKHFSTRPRSRSRSVLNEFRSIWRAIFMVVMAILLIYTNLFVAYEEWYDHYSCPANCVPSRPIGGEPKRWLIVNLVLICYSYPIGLVGLFGLTRSAWMKVRRDVRAWDKNGENTVRKLVGPRLYRTIRTVVLGIWYLLASEIFEVGERIAWVGLEIEWVVDDRERGHGIMLHDEAVTEDTIGFGQLVPILLLALPVMAFLEACYCEF
;
A
#
# COMPACT_ATOMS: atom_id res chain seq x y z
N MET A 1 -13.26 26.85 -12.25
CA MET A 1 -11.78 26.81 -12.32
C MET A 1 -11.20 25.89 -11.25
N THR A 2 -11.52 26.03 -9.95
CA THR A 2 -11.05 25.12 -8.89
C THR A 2 -11.47 23.65 -9.05
N THR A 3 -12.64 23.39 -9.64
CA THR A 3 -13.15 22.03 -9.91
C THR A 3 -12.31 21.29 -10.95
N ILE A 4 -11.94 21.95 -12.05
CA ILE A 4 -11.13 21.40 -13.14
C ILE A 4 -9.78 20.91 -12.61
N TRP A 5 -9.09 21.74 -11.82
CA TRP A 5 -7.82 21.37 -11.21
C TRP A 5 -7.95 20.16 -10.27
N SER A 6 -9.03 20.09 -9.48
CA SER A 6 -9.23 18.97 -8.56
C SER A 6 -9.51 17.64 -9.28
N GLU A 7 -10.23 17.68 -10.41
CA GLU A 7 -10.54 16.50 -11.21
C GLU A 7 -9.30 16.02 -11.98
N ALA A 8 -8.54 16.93 -12.58
CA ALA A 8 -7.30 16.59 -13.28
C ALA A 8 -6.23 16.03 -12.32
N LEU A 9 -6.07 16.64 -11.14
CA LEU A 9 -5.16 16.13 -10.10
C LEU A 9 -5.59 14.75 -9.59
N PHE A 10 -6.90 14.52 -9.46
CA PHE A 10 -7.41 13.21 -9.06
C PHE A 10 -7.04 12.14 -10.08
N GLU A 11 -7.24 12.37 -11.38
CA GLU A 11 -6.88 11.40 -12.41
C GLU A 11 -5.36 11.16 -12.47
N ILE A 12 -4.52 12.20 -12.32
CA ILE A 12 -3.07 12.03 -12.19
C ILE A 12 -2.72 11.09 -11.04
N VAL A 13 -3.26 11.36 -9.84
CA VAL A 13 -3.00 10.55 -8.64
C VAL A 13 -3.42 9.11 -8.87
N MET A 14 -4.54 8.87 -9.56
CA MET A 14 -5.00 7.53 -9.87
C MET A 14 -4.14 6.80 -10.91
N VAL A 15 -3.64 7.50 -11.92
CA VAL A 15 -2.72 6.92 -12.91
C VAL A 15 -1.38 6.57 -12.28
N LEU A 16 -0.81 7.49 -11.48
CA LEU A 16 0.42 7.24 -10.73
C LEU A 16 0.27 6.06 -9.77
N SER A 17 -0.86 5.99 -9.06
CA SER A 17 -1.20 4.88 -8.18
C SER A 17 -1.23 3.53 -8.89
N ASP A 18 -1.86 3.46 -10.06
CA ASP A 18 -1.93 2.24 -10.85
C ASP A 18 -0.55 1.85 -11.40
N GLN A 19 0.24 2.84 -11.80
CA GLN A 19 1.63 2.63 -12.21
C GLN A 19 2.46 2.04 -11.07
N GLN A 20 2.37 2.59 -9.85
CA GLN A 20 3.08 2.07 -8.68
C GLN A 20 2.75 0.58 -8.46
N LEU A 21 1.47 0.23 -8.49
CA LEU A 21 1.06 -1.15 -8.28
C LEU A 21 1.64 -2.13 -9.32
N VAL A 22 1.66 -1.73 -10.60
CA VAL A 22 2.26 -2.54 -11.68
C VAL A 22 3.78 -2.59 -11.55
N THR A 23 4.44 -1.45 -11.31
CA THR A 23 5.90 -1.39 -11.17
C THR A 23 6.38 -2.18 -9.97
N GLY A 24 5.73 -2.04 -8.82
CA GLY A 24 6.05 -2.79 -7.61
C GLY A 24 5.90 -4.30 -7.80
N THR A 25 4.81 -4.72 -8.46
CA THR A 25 4.61 -6.14 -8.81
C THR A 25 5.70 -6.64 -9.77
N ALA A 26 6.04 -5.86 -10.80
CA ALA A 26 7.07 -6.21 -11.76
C ALA A 26 8.47 -6.30 -11.12
N MET A 27 8.80 -5.37 -10.21
CA MET A 27 10.05 -5.40 -9.44
C MET A 27 10.17 -6.70 -8.64
N LEU A 28 9.13 -7.05 -7.85
CA LEU A 28 9.12 -8.27 -7.05
C LEU A 28 9.21 -9.54 -7.92
N ALA A 29 8.45 -9.60 -9.01
CA ALA A 29 8.51 -10.74 -9.94
C ALA A 29 9.91 -10.88 -10.57
N THR A 30 10.53 -9.76 -10.94
CA THR A 30 11.86 -9.74 -11.57
C THR A 30 12.93 -10.20 -10.60
N ILE A 31 12.94 -9.73 -9.35
CA ILE A 31 13.95 -10.15 -8.38
C ILE A 31 13.82 -11.62 -7.99
N ILE A 32 12.59 -12.16 -7.93
CA ILE A 32 12.37 -13.58 -7.69
C ILE A 32 12.93 -14.40 -8.85
N TYR A 33 12.69 -13.95 -10.09
CA TYR A 33 13.24 -14.59 -11.29
C TYR A 33 14.78 -14.55 -11.32
N LEU A 34 15.39 -13.37 -11.14
CA LEU A 34 16.84 -13.21 -11.14
C LEU A 34 17.53 -13.96 -10.00
N ARG A 35 16.89 -14.01 -8.83
CA ARG A 35 17.34 -14.83 -7.69
C ARG A 35 17.40 -16.30 -8.05
N ASN A 36 16.40 -16.84 -8.75
CA ASN A 36 16.41 -18.25 -9.16
C ASN A 36 17.54 -18.56 -10.16
N GLN A 37 18.03 -17.56 -10.89
CA GLN A 37 19.20 -17.69 -11.76
C GLN A 37 20.54 -17.50 -11.04
N GLY A 38 20.53 -17.08 -9.77
CA GLY A 38 21.74 -16.73 -9.03
C GLY A 38 22.42 -15.44 -9.53
N ALA A 39 21.70 -14.61 -10.29
CA ALA A 39 22.24 -13.42 -10.94
C ALA A 39 22.12 -12.13 -10.12
N ILE A 40 21.38 -12.16 -9.00
CA ILE A 40 21.15 -10.99 -8.14
C ILE A 40 21.86 -11.15 -6.80
N THR A 41 22.50 -10.10 -6.33
CA THR A 41 23.14 -10.06 -5.00
C THR A 41 22.12 -9.77 -3.90
N VAL A 42 22.51 -10.02 -2.64
CA VAL A 42 21.72 -9.65 -1.46
C VAL A 42 21.38 -8.16 -1.47
N TYR A 43 22.35 -7.29 -1.80
CA TYR A 43 22.13 -5.85 -1.92
C TYR A 43 20.97 -5.48 -2.85
N HIS A 44 21.04 -5.93 -4.11
CA HIS A 44 20.03 -5.60 -5.11
C HIS A 44 18.67 -6.21 -4.76
N TYR A 45 18.65 -7.36 -4.07
CA TYR A 45 17.42 -8.00 -3.61
C TYR A 45 16.74 -7.21 -2.49
N THR A 46 17.52 -6.74 -1.50
CA THR A 46 17.04 -5.86 -0.41
C THR A 46 16.47 -4.58 -1.00
N MET A 47 17.29 -3.86 -1.79
CA MET A 47 16.89 -2.61 -2.46
C MET A 47 15.58 -2.71 -3.23
N ALA A 48 15.45 -3.74 -4.08
CA ALA A 48 14.24 -3.91 -4.86
C ALA A 48 13.02 -4.30 -4.00
N THR A 49 13.23 -4.99 -2.89
CA THR A 49 12.17 -5.32 -1.93
C THR A 49 11.66 -4.06 -1.23
N ASP A 50 12.56 -3.17 -0.82
CA ASP A 50 12.19 -1.91 -0.15
C ASP A 50 11.52 -0.93 -1.12
N LEU A 51 12.01 -0.83 -2.35
CA LEU A 51 11.36 -0.03 -3.41
C LEU A 51 9.96 -0.57 -3.75
N ALA A 52 9.78 -1.89 -3.74
CA ALA A 52 8.46 -2.48 -3.93
C ALA A 52 7.52 -2.19 -2.74
N TRP A 53 8.04 -2.23 -1.51
CA TRP A 53 7.31 -1.82 -0.32
C TRP A 53 6.85 -0.36 -0.39
N PHE A 54 7.76 0.54 -0.79
CA PHE A 54 7.48 1.95 -1.04
C PHE A 54 6.39 2.16 -2.10
N SER A 55 6.48 1.40 -3.19
CA SER A 55 5.48 1.41 -4.25
C SER A 55 4.10 0.95 -3.76
N SER A 56 4.06 -0.08 -2.92
CA SER A 56 2.84 -0.58 -2.25
C SER A 56 2.24 0.49 -1.31
N ASN A 57 3.04 1.14 -0.47
CA ASN A 57 2.55 2.16 0.45
C ASN A 57 2.03 3.41 -0.27
N THR A 58 2.72 3.83 -1.34
CA THR A 58 2.27 4.92 -2.20
C THR A 58 0.92 4.60 -2.85
N HIS A 59 0.75 3.37 -3.36
CA HIS A 59 -0.52 2.91 -3.88
C HIS A 59 -1.62 2.94 -2.80
N LEU A 60 -1.37 2.36 -1.62
CA LEU A 60 -2.35 2.32 -0.54
C LEU A 60 -2.76 3.72 -0.05
N LEU A 61 -1.81 4.66 0.02
CA LEU A 61 -2.07 6.05 0.39
C LEU A 61 -3.01 6.73 -0.63
N SER A 62 -2.79 6.50 -1.93
CA SER A 62 -3.67 7.05 -2.97
C SER A 62 -5.13 6.53 -2.87
N LEU A 63 -5.35 5.33 -2.33
CA LEU A 63 -6.69 4.80 -2.12
C LEU A 63 -7.47 5.56 -1.03
N VAL A 64 -6.78 6.26 -0.12
CA VAL A 64 -7.42 7.19 0.82
C VAL A 64 -8.07 8.35 0.04
N VAL A 65 -7.30 8.96 -0.88
CA VAL A 65 -7.78 10.05 -1.75
C VAL A 65 -8.98 9.58 -2.58
N ARG A 66 -8.88 8.40 -3.20
CA ARG A 66 -9.98 7.79 -3.95
C ARG A 66 -11.24 7.57 -3.11
N ARG A 67 -11.10 7.11 -1.87
CA ARG A 67 -12.25 6.90 -0.97
C ARG A 67 -12.93 8.21 -0.62
N GLY A 68 -12.17 9.28 -0.39
CA GLY A 68 -12.68 10.64 -0.17
C GLY A 68 -13.46 11.15 -1.37
N TRP A 69 -12.86 11.07 -2.57
CA TRP A 69 -13.48 11.51 -3.81
C TRP A 69 -14.82 10.81 -4.09
N LEU A 70 -14.83 9.47 -4.04
CA LEU A 70 -16.04 8.67 -4.27
C LEU A 70 -17.14 8.94 -3.22
N TYR A 71 -16.78 9.39 -2.02
CA TYR A 71 -17.75 9.75 -1.00
C TYR A 71 -18.46 11.06 -1.33
N GLU A 72 -17.70 12.09 -1.71
CA GLU A 72 -18.26 13.39 -2.09
C GLU A 72 -19.11 13.28 -3.37
N GLU A 73 -18.65 12.56 -4.40
CA GLU A 73 -19.46 12.32 -5.61
C GLU A 73 -20.81 11.64 -5.29
N ARG A 74 -20.82 10.65 -4.40
CA ARG A 74 -22.07 9.97 -3.98
C ARG A 74 -22.98 10.90 -3.21
N LYS A 75 -22.43 11.79 -2.39
CA LYS A 75 -23.18 12.77 -1.61
C LYS A 75 -23.84 13.80 -2.52
N ILE A 76 -23.11 14.32 -3.51
CA ILE A 76 -23.63 15.21 -4.56
C ILE A 76 -24.74 14.51 -5.34
N ALA A 77 -24.49 13.28 -5.83
CA ALA A 77 -25.48 12.52 -6.58
C ALA A 77 -26.77 12.23 -5.79
N LYS A 78 -26.70 12.05 -4.46
CA LYS A 78 -27.90 11.91 -3.61
C LYS A 78 -28.69 13.20 -3.49
N ARG A 79 -28.00 14.35 -3.40
CA ARG A 79 -28.61 15.67 -3.37
C ARG A 79 -29.32 15.96 -4.69
N ASP A 80 -28.66 15.65 -5.81
CA ASP A 80 -29.19 15.89 -7.15
C ASP A 80 -30.34 14.94 -7.51
N LYS A 81 -30.31 13.68 -7.04
CA LYS A 81 -31.43 12.74 -7.22
C LYS A 81 -32.72 13.22 -6.54
N HIS A 82 -32.59 14.09 -5.53
CA HIS A 82 -33.72 14.76 -4.90
C HIS A 82 -34.31 15.87 -5.78
N PHE A 83 -33.60 16.29 -6.84
CA PHE A 83 -33.94 17.39 -7.74
C PHE A 83 -34.09 16.96 -9.23
N SER A 84 -33.59 15.78 -9.63
CA SER A 84 -33.53 15.33 -11.02
C SER A 84 -33.71 13.82 -11.18
N THR A 85 -34.54 13.43 -12.16
CA THR A 85 -34.82 12.05 -12.61
C THR A 85 -33.92 11.58 -13.76
N ARG A 86 -32.74 12.20 -13.99
CA ARG A 86 -31.88 11.77 -15.11
C ARG A 86 -31.25 10.39 -14.87
N PRO A 87 -31.34 9.46 -15.83
CA PRO A 87 -30.74 8.14 -15.72
C PRO A 87 -29.20 8.26 -15.74
N ARG A 88 -28.57 7.64 -14.72
CA ARG A 88 -27.11 7.54 -14.58
C ARG A 88 -26.58 6.67 -15.72
N SER A 89 -25.59 7.15 -16.49
CA SER A 89 -24.96 6.37 -17.57
C SER A 89 -24.39 5.05 -17.02
N ARG A 90 -25.02 3.94 -17.40
CA ARG A 90 -24.67 2.56 -16.99
C ARG A 90 -23.23 2.19 -17.38
N SER A 91 -22.70 2.79 -18.46
CA SER A 91 -21.35 2.51 -18.99
C SER A 91 -20.23 2.92 -18.02
N ARG A 92 -20.31 4.11 -17.39
CA ARG A 92 -19.31 4.58 -16.41
C ARG A 92 -19.24 3.69 -15.15
N SER A 93 -20.33 3.02 -14.77
CA SER A 93 -20.33 2.11 -13.61
C SER A 93 -19.52 0.84 -13.88
N VAL A 94 -19.67 0.25 -15.06
CA VAL A 94 -19.01 -1.01 -15.43
C VAL A 94 -17.50 -0.84 -15.55
N LEU A 95 -17.05 0.25 -16.20
CA LEU A 95 -15.62 0.54 -16.33
C LEU A 95 -14.95 0.77 -14.96
N ASN A 96 -15.64 1.45 -14.05
CA ASN A 96 -15.13 1.69 -12.69
C ASN A 96 -15.05 0.40 -11.86
N GLU A 97 -16.01 -0.51 -12.02
CA GLU A 97 -15.95 -1.84 -11.41
C GLU A 97 -14.80 -2.66 -11.99
N PHE A 98 -14.62 -2.66 -13.31
CA PHE A 98 -13.51 -3.33 -13.98
C PHE A 98 -12.13 -2.81 -13.50
N ARG A 99 -11.94 -1.48 -13.43
CA ARG A 99 -10.72 -0.87 -12.86
C ARG A 99 -10.48 -1.31 -11.41
N SER A 100 -11.55 -1.41 -10.62
CA SER A 100 -11.44 -1.82 -9.21
C SER A 100 -11.05 -3.29 -9.06
N ILE A 101 -11.56 -4.16 -9.94
CA ILE A 101 -11.20 -5.58 -9.98
C ILE A 101 -9.73 -5.74 -10.32
N TRP A 102 -9.24 -5.06 -11.36
CA TRP A 102 -7.82 -5.12 -11.71
C TRP A 102 -6.91 -4.63 -10.60
N ARG A 103 -7.24 -3.51 -9.96
CA ARG A 103 -6.52 -3.04 -8.77
C ARG A 103 -6.52 -4.08 -7.67
N ALA A 104 -7.66 -4.70 -7.37
CA ALA A 104 -7.74 -5.74 -6.35
C ALA A 104 -6.86 -6.95 -6.69
N ILE A 105 -6.86 -7.40 -7.95
CA ILE A 105 -6.01 -8.51 -8.42
C ILE A 105 -4.54 -8.17 -8.20
N PHE A 106 -4.08 -7.02 -8.71
CA PHE A 106 -2.69 -6.63 -8.57
C PHE A 106 -2.29 -6.37 -7.11
N MET A 107 -3.18 -5.83 -6.27
CA MET A 107 -2.94 -5.71 -4.83
C MET A 107 -2.76 -7.08 -4.16
N VAL A 108 -3.60 -8.07 -4.49
CA VAL A 108 -3.46 -9.42 -3.94
C VAL A 108 -2.16 -10.07 -4.41
N VAL A 109 -1.82 -9.95 -5.69
CA VAL A 109 -0.55 -10.45 -6.23
C VAL A 109 0.63 -9.78 -5.54
N MET A 110 0.62 -8.45 -5.42
CA MET A 110 1.69 -7.70 -4.76
C MET A 110 1.83 -8.10 -3.29
N ALA A 111 0.74 -8.29 -2.55
CA ALA A 111 0.80 -8.78 -1.17
C ALA A 111 1.42 -10.17 -1.07
N ILE A 112 1.05 -11.10 -1.96
CA ILE A 112 1.62 -12.46 -1.97
C ILE A 112 3.11 -12.40 -2.26
N LEU A 113 3.52 -11.61 -3.26
CA LEU A 113 4.93 -11.46 -3.62
C LEU A 113 5.73 -10.79 -2.49
N LEU A 114 5.19 -9.74 -1.85
CA LEU A 114 5.83 -9.11 -0.69
C LEU A 114 5.99 -10.10 0.46
N ILE A 115 4.96 -10.88 0.79
CA ILE A 115 5.09 -11.93 1.83
C ILE A 115 6.23 -12.90 1.46
N TYR A 116 6.29 -13.34 0.21
CA TYR A 116 7.33 -14.26 -0.25
C TYR A 116 8.74 -13.65 -0.13
N THR A 117 8.95 -12.42 -0.61
CA THR A 117 10.27 -11.78 -0.56
C THR A 117 10.69 -11.45 0.87
N ASN A 118 9.76 -11.01 1.72
CA ASN A 118 10.05 -10.73 3.13
C ASN A 118 10.39 -12.01 3.91
N LEU A 119 9.72 -13.13 3.62
CA LEU A 119 10.10 -14.43 4.18
C LEU A 119 11.53 -14.83 3.77
N PHE A 120 11.94 -14.46 2.55
CA PHE A 120 13.28 -14.75 2.06
C PHE A 120 14.36 -13.86 2.69
N VAL A 121 14.08 -12.58 2.95
CA VAL A 121 15.01 -11.65 3.61
C VAL A 121 15.24 -12.01 5.09
N ALA A 122 14.36 -12.80 5.71
CA ALA A 122 14.36 -13.04 7.16
C ALA A 122 15.47 -13.95 7.70
N TYR A 123 16.39 -14.43 6.86
CA TYR A 123 17.52 -15.25 7.31
C TYR A 123 18.49 -14.44 8.18
N GLU A 124 19.10 -15.10 9.16
CA GLU A 124 20.16 -14.50 9.98
C GLU A 124 21.37 -14.09 9.11
N GLU A 125 22.08 -13.03 9.51
CA GLU A 125 23.22 -12.44 8.78
C GLU A 125 22.86 -11.89 7.38
N TRP A 126 21.58 -11.70 7.04
CA TRP A 126 21.18 -11.13 5.73
C TRP A 126 21.87 -9.81 5.42
N TYR A 127 21.94 -8.91 6.40
CA TYR A 127 22.58 -7.60 6.27
C TYR A 127 24.12 -7.64 6.40
N ASP A 128 24.73 -8.80 6.61
CA ASP A 128 26.19 -8.90 6.73
C ASP A 128 26.86 -9.29 5.40
N HIS A 129 26.07 -9.78 4.43
CA HIS A 129 26.58 -10.38 3.19
C HIS A 129 26.01 -9.74 1.91
N TYR A 130 26.01 -8.41 1.84
CA TYR A 130 25.43 -7.65 0.71
C TYR A 130 26.02 -7.99 -0.67
N SER A 131 27.30 -8.36 -0.74
CA SER A 131 28.03 -8.62 -1.99
C SER A 131 27.84 -10.03 -2.56
N CYS A 132 27.35 -11.00 -1.77
CA CYS A 132 27.16 -12.36 -2.30
C CYS A 132 25.82 -12.53 -3.05
N PRO A 133 25.72 -13.50 -3.97
CA PRO A 133 24.47 -13.82 -4.66
C PRO A 133 23.38 -14.20 -3.65
N ALA A 134 22.15 -13.72 -3.76
CA ALA A 134 21.11 -13.87 -2.73
C ALA A 134 20.84 -15.32 -2.25
N ASN A 135 21.27 -16.33 -3.00
CA ASN A 135 21.21 -17.75 -2.62
C ASN A 135 22.33 -18.22 -1.66
N CYS A 136 23.31 -17.38 -1.30
CA CYS A 136 24.38 -17.70 -0.34
C CYS A 136 23.89 -17.77 1.13
N VAL A 137 22.95 -16.88 1.50
CA VAL A 137 22.48 -16.67 2.88
C VAL A 137 21.55 -17.77 3.44
N PRO A 138 20.64 -18.41 2.64
CA PRO A 138 19.67 -19.40 3.14
C PRO A 138 20.23 -20.68 3.81
N SER A 139 21.52 -20.73 4.10
CA SER A 139 22.16 -21.77 4.91
C SER A 139 22.01 -21.55 6.42
N ARG A 140 21.65 -20.32 6.85
CA ARG A 140 21.42 -19.96 8.25
C ARG A 140 19.95 -20.12 8.65
N PRO A 141 19.64 -20.30 9.95
CA PRO A 141 18.26 -20.26 10.41
C PRO A 141 17.65 -18.86 10.30
N ILE A 142 16.32 -18.76 10.31
CA ILE A 142 15.58 -17.49 10.38
C ILE A 142 15.79 -16.89 11.78
N GLY A 143 16.42 -15.72 11.87
CA GLY A 143 16.92 -15.18 13.14
C GLY A 143 17.27 -13.69 13.12
N GLY A 144 17.78 -13.21 14.26
CA GLY A 144 18.32 -11.86 14.38
C GLY A 144 17.33 -10.70 14.17
N GLU A 145 17.87 -9.58 13.69
CA GLU A 145 17.14 -8.39 13.29
C GLU A 145 16.20 -8.62 12.09
N PRO A 146 16.59 -9.34 11.02
CA PRO A 146 15.71 -9.58 9.85
C PRO A 146 14.38 -10.25 10.23
N LYS A 147 14.39 -11.16 11.21
CA LYS A 147 13.16 -11.79 11.73
C LYS A 147 12.21 -10.78 12.38
N ARG A 148 12.72 -9.76 13.07
CA ARG A 148 11.87 -8.73 13.71
C ARG A 148 11.14 -7.93 12.64
N TRP A 149 11.88 -7.53 11.59
CA TRP A 149 11.31 -6.83 10.44
C TRP A 149 10.31 -7.68 9.67
N LEU A 150 10.57 -8.98 9.48
CA LEU A 150 9.58 -9.91 8.92
C LEU A 150 8.25 -9.88 9.69
N ILE A 151 8.28 -9.95 11.03
CA ILE A 151 7.06 -9.95 11.85
C ILE A 151 6.31 -8.64 11.66
N VAL A 152 7.00 -7.50 11.70
CA VAL A 152 6.40 -6.17 11.49
C VAL A 152 5.76 -6.10 10.10
N ASN A 153 6.50 -6.48 9.06
CA ASN A 153 6.03 -6.46 7.68
C ASN A 153 4.82 -7.37 7.47
N LEU A 154 4.80 -8.58 8.03
CA LEU A 154 3.64 -9.46 7.96
C LEU A 154 2.40 -8.87 8.64
N VAL A 155 2.56 -8.28 9.83
CA VAL A 155 1.44 -7.63 10.54
C VAL A 155 0.89 -6.48 9.70
N LEU A 156 1.76 -5.66 9.10
CA LEU A 156 1.36 -4.55 8.25
C LEU A 156 0.66 -5.01 6.98
N ILE A 157 1.19 -6.01 6.26
CA ILE A 157 0.51 -6.55 5.07
C ILE A 157 -0.88 -7.07 5.44
N CYS A 158 -0.98 -7.85 6.52
CA CYS A 158 -2.24 -8.41 6.99
C CYS A 158 -3.25 -7.36 7.47
N TYR A 159 -2.80 -6.17 7.87
CA TYR A 159 -3.65 -5.07 8.29
C TYR A 159 -4.05 -4.16 7.12
N SER A 160 -3.05 -3.67 6.38
CA SER A 160 -3.18 -2.61 5.39
C SER A 160 -3.87 -3.05 4.11
N TYR A 161 -3.55 -4.23 3.59
CA TYR A 161 -4.13 -4.72 2.35
C TYR A 161 -5.64 -5.00 2.47
N PRO A 162 -6.14 -5.69 3.52
CA PRO A 162 -7.58 -5.85 3.70
C PRO A 162 -8.34 -4.53 3.82
N ILE A 163 -7.79 -3.54 4.53
CA ILE A 163 -8.41 -2.21 4.63
C ILE A 163 -8.47 -1.53 3.26
N GLY A 164 -7.37 -1.55 2.51
CA GLY A 164 -7.32 -1.05 1.14
C GLY A 164 -8.35 -1.72 0.21
N LEU A 165 -8.42 -3.06 0.25
CA LEU A 165 -9.37 -3.86 -0.54
C LEU A 165 -10.83 -3.57 -0.20
N VAL A 166 -11.16 -3.44 1.10
CA VAL A 166 -12.50 -3.05 1.55
C VAL A 166 -12.89 -1.67 1.02
N GLY A 167 -11.92 -0.78 0.85
CA GLY A 167 -12.08 0.56 0.29
C GLY A 167 -12.38 0.63 -1.20
N LEU A 168 -12.03 -0.41 -1.98
CA LEU A 168 -12.16 -0.42 -3.44
C LEU A 168 -13.62 -0.54 -3.91
N PHE A 169 -14.41 -1.39 -3.27
CA PHE A 169 -15.78 -1.70 -3.73
C PHE A 169 -16.84 -0.95 -2.93
N GLY A 170 -17.90 -0.51 -3.61
CA GLY A 170 -19.02 0.17 -2.97
C GLY A 170 -19.78 -0.70 -1.97
N LEU A 171 -19.88 -2.01 -2.25
CA LEU A 171 -20.58 -3.00 -1.42
C LEU A 171 -19.79 -3.37 -0.17
N THR A 172 -18.48 -3.62 -0.29
CA THR A 172 -17.61 -3.90 0.87
C THR A 172 -17.54 -2.70 1.80
N ARG A 173 -17.46 -1.49 1.24
CA ARG A 173 -17.52 -0.25 2.02
C ARG A 173 -18.84 -0.07 2.74
N SER A 174 -19.98 -0.39 2.13
CA SER A 174 -21.28 -0.27 2.81
C SER A 174 -21.42 -1.28 3.93
N ALA A 175 -20.90 -2.51 3.75
CA ALA A 175 -20.79 -3.52 4.80
C ALA A 175 -19.86 -3.04 5.93
N TRP A 176 -18.70 -2.48 5.63
CA TRP A 176 -17.78 -1.90 6.61
C TRP A 176 -18.43 -0.76 7.42
N MET A 177 -19.15 0.13 6.74
CA MET A 177 -19.90 1.20 7.40
C MET A 177 -21.07 0.66 8.25
N LYS A 178 -21.63 -0.50 7.91
CA LYS A 178 -22.61 -1.20 8.76
C LYS A 178 -21.93 -1.72 10.02
N VAL A 179 -20.81 -2.45 9.90
CA VAL A 179 -20.01 -2.90 11.05
C VAL A 179 -19.63 -1.72 11.96
N ARG A 180 -19.16 -0.61 11.39
CA ARG A 180 -18.81 0.60 12.17
C ARG A 180 -20.01 1.22 12.89
N ARG A 181 -21.22 1.10 12.35
CA ARG A 181 -22.46 1.52 13.03
C ARG A 181 -22.86 0.54 14.12
N ASP A 182 -22.74 -0.76 13.86
CA ASP A 182 -23.08 -1.82 14.80
C ASP A 182 -22.14 -1.78 16.03
N VAL A 183 -20.85 -1.52 15.84
CA VAL A 183 -19.88 -1.29 16.93
C VAL A 183 -20.24 -0.03 17.74
N ARG A 184 -20.68 1.05 17.07
CA ARG A 184 -21.19 2.26 17.73
C ARG A 184 -22.51 2.04 18.46
N ALA A 185 -23.33 1.11 18.00
CA ALA A 185 -24.57 0.73 18.68
C ALA A 185 -24.28 -0.18 19.90
N TRP A 186 -23.29 -1.06 19.79
CA TRP A 186 -22.76 -1.85 20.90
C TRP A 186 -22.21 -0.97 22.02
N ASP A 187 -21.61 0.17 21.68
CA ASP A 187 -21.22 1.20 22.65
C ASP A 187 -22.44 1.76 23.44
N LYS A 188 -23.63 1.79 22.84
CA LYS A 188 -24.84 2.31 23.52
C LYS A 188 -25.61 1.26 24.30
N ASN A 189 -25.60 0.00 23.86
CA ASN A 189 -26.35 -1.07 24.52
C ASN A 189 -25.52 -1.67 25.67
N GLY A 190 -25.85 -1.24 26.90
CA GLY A 190 -25.16 -1.61 28.14
C GLY A 190 -25.56 -2.94 28.78
N GLU A 191 -26.42 -3.74 28.12
CA GLU A 191 -26.91 -5.03 28.59
C GLU A 191 -26.30 -6.19 27.79
N ASN A 192 -25.08 -6.57 28.15
CA ASN A 192 -24.44 -7.75 27.57
C ASN A 192 -24.18 -8.80 28.67
N THR A 193 -24.40 -10.06 28.35
CA THR A 193 -24.13 -11.24 29.19
C THR A 193 -22.68 -11.24 29.73
N VAL A 194 -21.74 -10.70 28.95
CA VAL A 194 -20.32 -10.52 29.31
C VAL A 194 -20.13 -9.61 30.54
N ARG A 195 -20.99 -8.60 30.73
CA ARG A 195 -20.96 -7.70 31.90
C ARG A 195 -21.26 -8.45 33.20
N LYS A 196 -22.09 -9.51 33.15
CA LYS A 196 -22.41 -10.36 34.30
C LYS A 196 -21.25 -11.29 34.68
N LEU A 197 -20.44 -11.71 33.71
CA LEU A 197 -19.35 -12.67 33.90
C LEU A 197 -18.05 -12.01 34.41
N VAL A 198 -17.68 -10.85 33.87
CA VAL A 198 -16.35 -10.22 34.08
C VAL A 198 -16.38 -9.14 35.17
N GLY A 199 -17.58 -8.75 35.63
CA GLY A 199 -17.78 -7.68 36.61
C GLY A 199 -17.79 -6.29 35.98
N PRO A 200 -18.49 -5.31 36.60
CA PRO A 200 -18.82 -4.04 35.96
C PRO A 200 -17.61 -3.12 35.74
N ARG A 201 -16.61 -3.15 36.63
CA ARG A 201 -15.40 -2.31 36.52
C ARG A 201 -14.49 -2.83 35.41
N LEU A 202 -14.16 -4.12 35.42
CA LEU A 202 -13.28 -4.73 34.43
C LEU A 202 -13.90 -4.72 33.03
N TYR A 203 -15.22 -4.98 32.92
CA TYR A 203 -15.94 -4.83 31.65
C TYR A 203 -15.84 -3.41 31.09
N ARG A 204 -16.00 -2.37 31.93
CA ARG A 204 -15.89 -0.98 31.49
C ARG A 204 -14.48 -0.68 30.97
N THR A 205 -13.44 -1.10 31.69
CA THR A 205 -12.04 -0.91 31.26
C THR A 205 -11.74 -1.63 29.95
N ILE A 206 -12.05 -2.94 29.85
CA ILE A 206 -11.81 -3.72 28.63
C ILE A 206 -12.57 -3.10 27.45
N ARG A 207 -13.84 -2.73 27.66
CA ARG A 207 -14.64 -2.09 26.62
C ARG A 207 -14.02 -0.77 26.15
N THR A 208 -13.60 0.10 27.08
CA THR A 208 -12.96 1.38 26.73
C THR A 208 -11.67 1.16 25.95
N VAL A 209 -10.84 0.18 26.36
CA VAL A 209 -9.59 -0.16 25.66
C VAL A 209 -9.87 -0.70 24.27
N VAL A 210 -10.75 -1.69 24.13
CA VAL A 210 -11.09 -2.31 22.84
C VAL A 210 -11.71 -1.31 21.88
N LEU A 211 -12.64 -0.48 22.35
CA LEU A 211 -13.24 0.58 21.52
C LEU A 211 -12.21 1.65 21.17
N GLY A 212 -11.35 2.04 22.11
CA GLY A 212 -10.26 2.99 21.87
C GLY A 212 -9.32 2.50 20.76
N ILE A 213 -8.87 1.24 20.84
CA ILE A 213 -8.05 0.59 19.81
C ILE A 213 -8.80 0.54 18.48
N TRP A 214 -10.07 0.13 18.48
CA TRP A 214 -10.88 0.08 17.27
C TRP A 214 -11.02 1.45 16.61
N TYR A 215 -11.30 2.51 17.39
CA TYR A 215 -11.42 3.86 16.85
C TYR A 215 -10.10 4.40 16.32
N LEU A 216 -8.98 4.07 16.97
CA LEU A 216 -7.65 4.43 16.49
C LEU A 216 -7.35 3.76 15.14
N LEU A 217 -7.52 2.43 15.06
CA LEU A 217 -7.26 1.66 13.83
C LEU A 217 -8.23 2.04 12.70
N ALA A 218 -9.50 2.29 13.01
CA ALA A 218 -10.49 2.72 12.02
C ALA A 218 -10.43 4.22 11.66
N SER A 219 -9.46 4.96 12.19
CA SER A 219 -9.28 6.39 11.92
C SER A 219 -8.54 6.61 10.61
N GLU A 220 -9.11 7.46 9.75
CA GLU A 220 -8.45 7.88 8.50
C GLU A 220 -7.18 8.70 8.79
N ILE A 221 -7.13 9.45 9.90
CA ILE A 221 -5.95 10.20 10.32
C ILE A 221 -4.81 9.24 10.71
N PHE A 222 -5.15 8.18 11.45
CA PHE A 222 -4.17 7.16 11.82
C PHE A 222 -3.66 6.44 10.57
N GLU A 223 -4.55 6.06 9.66
CA GLU A 223 -4.19 5.42 8.40
C GLU A 223 -3.25 6.30 7.56
N VAL A 224 -3.55 7.59 7.39
CA VAL A 224 -2.66 8.51 6.65
C VAL A 224 -1.34 8.73 7.39
N GLY A 225 -1.38 8.94 8.71
CA GLY A 225 -0.19 9.16 9.52
C GLY A 225 0.75 7.95 9.52
N GLU A 226 0.21 6.74 9.62
CA GLU A 226 0.97 5.48 9.52
C GLU A 226 1.62 5.37 8.13
N ARG A 227 0.88 5.63 7.04
CA ARG A 227 1.45 5.60 5.69
C ARG A 227 2.58 6.62 5.49
N ILE A 228 2.44 7.84 5.99
CA ILE A 228 3.47 8.87 5.89
C ILE A 228 4.71 8.49 6.71
N ALA A 229 4.51 7.97 7.93
CA ALA A 229 5.61 7.51 8.76
C ALA A 229 6.38 6.36 8.09
N TRP A 230 5.66 5.42 7.47
CA TRP A 230 6.26 4.30 6.76
C TRP A 230 7.02 4.72 5.51
N VAL A 231 6.47 5.64 4.72
CA VAL A 231 7.19 6.26 3.59
C VAL A 231 8.48 6.93 4.05
N GLY A 232 8.47 7.60 5.21
CA GLY A 232 9.67 8.20 5.79
C GLY A 232 10.73 7.16 6.17
N LEU A 233 10.33 6.09 6.84
CA LEU A 233 11.22 5.00 7.23
C LEU A 233 11.75 4.22 6.03
N GLU A 234 10.95 4.02 4.98
CA GLU A 234 11.42 3.38 3.74
C GLU A 234 12.46 4.22 3.02
N ILE A 235 12.33 5.55 2.99
CA ILE A 235 13.36 6.43 2.45
C ILE A 235 14.65 6.30 3.27
N GLU A 236 14.54 6.28 4.60
CA GLU A 236 15.68 6.09 5.50
C GLU A 236 16.36 4.73 5.25
N TRP A 237 15.61 3.63 5.14
CA TRP A 237 16.15 2.31 4.84
C TRP A 237 16.80 2.26 3.47
N VAL A 238 16.17 2.84 2.44
CA VAL A 238 16.76 2.86 1.10
C VAL A 238 18.11 3.58 1.10
N VAL A 239 18.22 4.67 1.85
CA VAL A 239 19.47 5.41 1.99
C VAL A 239 20.50 4.62 2.80
N ASP A 240 20.11 4.06 3.95
CA ASP A 240 21.00 3.27 4.82
C ASP A 240 21.52 2.00 4.12
N ASP A 241 20.65 1.27 3.43
CA ASP A 241 21.04 0.08 2.64
C ASP A 241 21.97 0.44 1.49
N ARG A 242 21.78 1.60 0.85
CA ARG A 242 22.71 2.11 -0.16
C ARG A 242 24.06 2.44 0.44
N GLU A 243 24.10 3.16 1.56
CA GLU A 243 25.34 3.52 2.26
C GLU A 243 26.11 2.28 2.72
N ARG A 244 25.42 1.30 3.32
CA ARG A 244 26.01 0.01 3.73
C ARG A 244 26.49 -0.80 2.55
N GLY A 245 25.69 -0.88 1.48
CA GLY A 245 26.05 -1.58 0.25
C GLY A 245 27.32 -1.00 -0.38
N HIS A 246 27.37 0.32 -0.56
CA HIS A 246 28.53 1.01 -1.11
C HIS A 246 29.77 0.90 -0.21
N GLY A 247 29.58 0.81 1.11
CA GLY A 247 30.69 0.60 2.06
C GLY A 247 31.35 -0.78 1.95
N ILE A 248 30.65 -1.78 1.42
CA ILE A 248 31.11 -3.18 1.32
C ILE A 248 31.55 -3.53 -0.12
N MET A 249 31.00 -2.84 -1.14
CA MET A 249 31.34 -3.06 -2.54
C MET A 249 32.77 -2.67 -2.88
N LEU A 250 33.34 -3.36 -3.88
CA LEU A 250 34.62 -2.95 -4.47
C LEU A 250 34.43 -1.63 -5.23
N HIS A 251 35.49 -0.82 -5.29
CA HIS A 251 35.42 0.52 -5.91
C HIS A 251 34.90 0.49 -7.35
N ASP A 252 35.36 -0.46 -8.17
CA ASP A 252 34.93 -0.59 -9.56
C ASP A 252 33.45 -1.02 -9.69
N GLU A 253 32.95 -1.82 -8.75
CA GLU A 253 31.54 -2.22 -8.69
C GLU A 253 30.66 -1.03 -8.31
N ALA A 254 31.06 -0.24 -7.31
CA ALA A 254 30.34 0.96 -6.88
C ALA A 254 30.27 2.02 -7.99
N VAL A 255 31.38 2.24 -8.71
CA VAL A 255 31.40 3.16 -9.87
C VAL A 255 30.47 2.68 -10.97
N THR A 256 30.37 1.37 -11.19
CA THR A 256 29.45 0.80 -12.18
C THR A 256 27.99 0.98 -11.75
N GLU A 257 27.68 0.78 -10.47
CA GLU A 257 26.33 0.96 -9.91
C GLU A 257 25.84 2.42 -10.00
N ASP A 258 26.74 3.40 -9.88
CA ASP A 258 26.40 4.82 -10.03
C ASP A 258 26.14 5.26 -11.49
N THR A 259 26.41 4.39 -12.47
CA THR A 259 26.09 4.71 -13.86
C THR A 259 24.59 4.59 -14.14
N ILE A 260 24.04 5.54 -14.92
CA ILE A 260 22.61 5.51 -15.26
C ILE A 260 22.32 4.29 -16.13
N GLY A 261 21.66 3.31 -15.53
CA GLY A 261 21.24 2.08 -16.19
C GLY A 261 19.83 2.15 -16.79
N PHE A 262 19.48 1.10 -17.54
CA PHE A 262 18.13 0.89 -18.08
C PHE A 262 17.04 0.96 -16.99
N GLY A 263 17.33 0.41 -15.80
CA GLY A 263 16.43 0.40 -14.65
C GLY A 263 16.08 1.78 -14.09
N GLN A 264 16.92 2.80 -14.34
CA GLN A 264 16.66 4.18 -13.93
C GLN A 264 15.98 4.99 -15.05
N LEU A 265 16.34 4.75 -16.31
CA LEU A 265 15.77 5.44 -17.46
C LEU A 265 14.29 5.13 -17.68
N VAL A 266 13.89 3.86 -17.56
CA VAL A 266 12.50 3.45 -17.79
C VAL A 266 11.53 4.14 -16.82
N PRO A 267 11.74 4.14 -15.49
CA PRO A 267 10.90 4.90 -14.57
C PRO A 267 10.81 6.39 -14.88
N ILE A 268 11.92 7.03 -15.26
CA ILE A 268 11.93 8.46 -15.65
C ILE A 268 11.03 8.70 -16.87
N LEU A 269 11.09 7.83 -17.88
CA LEU A 269 10.22 7.93 -19.05
C LEU A 269 8.76 7.67 -18.71
N LEU A 270 8.48 6.75 -17.79
CA LEU A 270 7.12 6.49 -17.34
C LEU A 270 6.50 7.69 -16.58
N LEU A 271 7.30 8.63 -16.06
CA LEU A 271 6.78 9.90 -15.53
C LEU A 271 6.12 10.79 -16.60
N ALA A 272 6.27 10.49 -17.89
CA ALA A 272 5.50 11.15 -18.94
C ALA A 272 4.01 10.77 -18.91
N LEU A 273 3.65 9.56 -18.44
CA LEU A 273 2.27 9.09 -18.35
C LEU A 273 1.34 10.01 -17.54
N PRO A 274 1.67 10.43 -16.31
CA PRO A 274 0.83 11.36 -15.55
C PRO A 274 0.71 12.73 -16.21
N VAL A 275 1.76 13.20 -16.91
CA VAL A 275 1.70 14.47 -17.66
C VAL A 275 0.71 14.34 -18.82
N MET A 276 0.74 13.24 -19.56
CA MET A 276 -0.22 12.99 -20.64
C MET A 276 -1.65 12.88 -20.11
N ALA A 277 -1.86 12.14 -19.01
CA ALA A 277 -3.16 12.02 -18.38
C ALA A 277 -3.71 13.38 -17.89
N PHE A 278 -2.83 14.25 -17.38
CA PHE A 278 -3.20 15.61 -16.99
C PHE A 278 -3.66 16.45 -18.18
N LEU A 279 -2.93 16.38 -19.30
CA LEU A 279 -3.29 17.10 -20.52
C LEU A 279 -4.63 16.60 -21.05
N GLU A 280 -4.84 15.28 -21.14
CA GLU A 280 -6.12 14.70 -21.55
C GLU A 280 -7.28 15.17 -20.67
N ALA A 281 -7.10 15.19 -19.35
CA ALA A 281 -8.12 15.67 -18.42
C ALA A 281 -8.43 17.17 -18.62
N CYS A 282 -7.43 17.99 -18.93
CA CYS A 282 -7.63 19.41 -19.20
C CYS A 282 -8.30 19.68 -20.57
N TYR A 283 -8.01 18.86 -21.58
CA TYR A 283 -8.49 19.07 -22.96
C TYR A 283 -9.85 18.41 -23.26
N CYS A 284 -10.25 17.34 -22.56
CA CYS A 284 -11.53 16.66 -22.82
C CYS A 284 -12.80 17.43 -22.40
N GLU A 285 -12.68 18.59 -21.74
CA GLU A 285 -13.82 19.43 -21.33
C GLU A 285 -14.00 20.73 -22.12
N PHE A 286 -13.21 20.95 -23.19
CA PHE A 286 -13.40 22.02 -24.18
C PHE A 286 -13.95 21.48 -25.50
#